data_AF-A0A4Y2FM96-F1
#
_entry.id   AF-A0A4Y2FM96-F1
#
_cell.length_a   1.000
_cell.length_b   1.000
_cell.length_c   1.000
_cell.angle_alpha   90.00
_cell.angle_beta   90.00
_cell.angle_gamma   90.00
#
_symmetry.space_group_name_H-M   'P 1'
#
loop_
_entity.id
_entity.type
_entity.pdbx_description
1 polymer ?
#
loop_
_entity_poly.entity_id
_entity_poly.type
_entity_poly.pdbx_seq_one_letter_code
_entity_poly.pdbx_strand_id
1 'polypeptide(L)'
;KAIEDFISQKSLNLLKKLNIDISFLNISPDLWDRDNSYLKSQEIFQNLRVVNDTAERGVKLMQDFNGLLTVDEEQKQFLLQCVEDHRKQYPDCKKATLKRKFD
;
A
#
# COMPACT_ATOMS: atom_id res chain seq x y z
N LYS A 1 22.96 0.81 12.34
CA LYS A 1 22.19 -0.08 11.45
C LYS A 1 22.96 -0.16 10.14
N ALA A 2 23.37 -1.35 9.73
CA ALA A 2 24.02 -1.61 8.46
C ALA A 2 22.97 -1.87 7.35
N ILE A 3 23.37 -1.87 6.08
CA ILE A 3 22.45 -2.13 4.97
C ILE A 3 21.84 -3.54 5.08
N GLU A 4 22.60 -4.52 5.58
CA GLU A 4 22.09 -5.86 5.87
C GLU A 4 20.87 -5.86 6.81
N ASP A 5 20.75 -4.89 7.71
CA ASP A 5 19.59 -4.75 8.61
C ASP A 5 18.30 -4.35 7.86
N PHE A 6 18.41 -3.89 6.61
CA PHE A 6 17.30 -3.41 5.78
C PHE A 6 17.00 -4.32 4.58
N ILE A 7 17.87 -5.31 4.29
CA ILE A 7 17.64 -6.28 3.22
C ILE A 7 16.77 -7.41 3.77
N SER A 8 15.57 -7.55 3.21
CA SER A 8 14.64 -8.64 3.53
C SER A 8 14.26 -9.41 2.27
N GLN A 9 13.51 -10.51 2.43
CA GLN A 9 12.91 -11.23 1.31
C GLN A 9 12.07 -10.32 0.39
N LYS A 10 11.45 -9.26 0.95
CA LYS A 10 10.71 -8.26 0.16
C LYS A 10 11.65 -7.45 -0.73
N SER A 11 12.80 -7.03 -0.20
CA SER A 11 13.84 -6.31 -0.96
C SER A 11 14.37 -7.19 -2.10
N LEU A 12 14.65 -8.47 -1.85
CA LEU A 12 15.05 -9.43 -2.89
C LEU A 12 14.01 -9.58 -4.00
N ASN A 13 12.73 -9.69 -3.64
CA ASN A 13 11.66 -9.81 -4.62
C ASN A 13 11.53 -8.54 -5.48
N LEU A 14 11.78 -7.35 -4.90
CA LEU A 14 11.78 -6.10 -5.64
C LEU A 14 12.95 -6.03 -6.64
N LEU A 15 14.17 -6.37 -6.21
CA LEU A 15 15.35 -6.42 -7.08
C LEU A 15 15.13 -7.33 -8.29
N LYS A 16 14.58 -8.54 -8.07
CA LYS A 16 14.23 -9.47 -9.15
C LYS A 16 13.20 -8.91 -10.11
N LYS A 17 12.15 -8.24 -9.60
CA LYS A 17 11.11 -7.60 -10.44
C LYS A 17 11.65 -6.46 -11.28
N LEU A 18 12.65 -5.74 -10.78
CA LEU A 18 13.35 -4.67 -11.50
C LEU A 18 14.44 -5.20 -12.45
N ASN A 19 14.56 -6.53 -12.58
CA ASN A 19 15.59 -7.19 -13.40
C ASN A 19 17.02 -6.75 -13.03
N ILE A 20 17.25 -6.52 -11.74
CA ILE A 20 18.55 -6.18 -11.18
C ILE A 20 19.29 -7.48 -10.85
N ASP A 21 20.54 -7.57 -11.30
CA ASP A 21 21.41 -8.66 -10.90
C ASP A 21 21.74 -8.54 -9.40
N ILE A 22 21.52 -9.62 -8.66
CA ILE A 22 21.66 -9.69 -7.21
C ILE A 22 23.00 -10.30 -6.78
N SER A 23 23.89 -10.61 -7.72
CA SER A 23 25.20 -11.20 -7.46
C SER A 23 26.03 -10.38 -6.45
N PHE A 24 25.88 -9.04 -6.47
CA PHE A 24 26.56 -8.12 -5.55
C PHE A 24 26.19 -8.34 -4.07
N LEU A 25 25.05 -8.98 -3.77
CA LEU A 25 24.68 -9.32 -2.40
C LEU A 25 25.60 -10.40 -1.78
N ASN A 26 26.40 -11.09 -2.59
CA ASN A 26 27.35 -12.12 -2.15
C ASN A 26 28.77 -11.58 -1.91
N ILE A 27 29.04 -10.31 -2.21
CA ILE A 27 30.35 -9.67 -1.98
C ILE A 27 30.24 -8.67 -0.83
N SER A 28 31.39 -8.35 -0.20
CA SER A 28 31.42 -7.40 0.92
C SER A 28 30.83 -6.04 0.50
N PRO A 29 30.00 -5.40 1.34
CA PRO A 29 29.49 -4.04 1.10
C PRO A 29 30.57 -3.01 0.75
N ASP A 30 31.80 -3.18 1.27
CA ASP A 30 32.94 -2.31 0.99
C ASP A 30 33.41 -2.34 -0.48
N LEU A 31 32.94 -3.33 -1.26
CA LEU A 31 33.29 -3.51 -2.67
C LEU A 31 32.13 -3.13 -3.61
N TRP A 32 30.96 -2.76 -3.08
CA TRP A 32 29.78 -2.48 -3.88
C TRP A 32 29.95 -1.26 -4.78
N ASP A 33 30.72 -0.26 -4.35
CA ASP A 33 31.04 0.95 -5.13
C ASP A 33 31.80 0.65 -6.44
N ARG A 34 32.41 -0.54 -6.54
CA ARG A 34 33.14 -1.04 -7.70
C ARG A 34 32.36 -2.08 -8.49
N ASP A 35 31.21 -2.52 -8.00
CA ASP A 35 30.39 -3.53 -8.64
C ASP A 35 29.40 -2.89 -9.64
N ASN A 36 29.45 -3.33 -10.89
CA ASN A 36 28.62 -2.78 -11.95
C ASN A 36 27.12 -3.06 -11.73
N SER A 37 26.78 -4.21 -11.16
CA SER A 37 25.38 -4.60 -10.90
C SER A 37 24.80 -3.74 -9.77
N TYR A 38 25.60 -3.44 -8.74
CA TYR A 38 25.24 -2.50 -7.69
C TYR A 38 25.07 -1.07 -8.22
N LEU A 39 26.03 -0.54 -8.98
CA LEU A 39 25.95 0.83 -9.53
C LEU A 39 24.70 1.01 -10.41
N LYS A 40 24.38 0.01 -11.23
CA LYS A 40 23.14 0.00 -12.04
C LYS A 40 21.88 -0.07 -11.18
N SER A 41 21.88 -0.89 -10.13
CA SER A 41 20.78 -0.93 -9.15
C SER A 41 20.57 0.44 -8.52
N GLN A 42 21.66 1.07 -8.07
CA GLN A 42 21.65 2.39 -7.45
C GLN A 42 21.04 3.44 -8.38
N GLU A 43 21.45 3.47 -9.65
CA GLU A 43 20.89 4.36 -10.67
C GLU A 43 19.37 4.15 -10.84
N ILE A 44 18.91 2.90 -10.92
CA ILE A 44 17.48 2.58 -11.04
C ILE A 44 16.71 3.10 -9.82
N PHE A 45 17.19 2.85 -8.60
CA PHE A 45 16.51 3.29 -7.38
C PHE A 45 16.54 4.80 -7.18
N GLN A 46 17.60 5.49 -7.60
CA GLN A 46 17.67 6.96 -7.57
C GLN A 46 16.64 7.59 -8.53
N ASN A 47 16.40 6.95 -9.67
CA ASN A 47 15.42 7.39 -10.66
C ASN A 47 14.01 6.84 -10.41
N LEU A 48 13.84 5.94 -9.44
CA LEU A 48 12.54 5.38 -9.10
C LEU A 48 11.69 6.45 -8.43
N ARG A 49 10.71 6.97 -9.16
CA ARG A 49 9.76 7.93 -8.61
C ARG A 49 8.87 7.24 -7.59
N VAL A 50 9.17 7.41 -6.31
CA VAL A 50 8.30 7.00 -5.20
C VAL A 50 7.15 8.00 -5.14
N VAL A 51 6.14 7.80 -5.98
CA VAL A 51 4.91 8.58 -5.90
C VAL A 51 4.04 8.04 -4.78
N ASN A 52 3.60 8.92 -3.90
CA ASN A 52 2.56 8.61 -2.92
C ASN A 52 1.16 8.64 -3.56
N ASP A 53 1.07 8.42 -4.87
CA ASP A 53 -0.15 8.60 -5.67
C ASP A 53 -1.30 7.76 -5.15
N THR A 54 -1.03 6.54 -4.68
CA THR A 54 -2.07 5.69 -4.11
C THR A 54 -2.64 6.25 -2.80
N ALA A 55 -1.81 6.81 -1.91
CA ALA A 55 -2.31 7.41 -0.68
C ALA A 55 -2.99 8.75 -0.96
N GLU A 56 -2.41 9.59 -1.84
CA GLU A 56 -3.01 10.86 -2.27
C GLU A 56 -4.38 10.64 -2.92
N ARG A 57 -4.48 9.64 -3.82
CA ARG A 57 -5.75 9.21 -4.42
C ARG A 57 -6.74 8.68 -3.39
N GLY A 58 -6.27 7.92 -2.40
CA GLY A 58 -7.09 7.44 -1.30
C GLY A 58 -7.69 8.58 -0.47
N VAL A 59 -6.87 9.56 -0.10
CA VAL A 59 -7.30 10.76 0.63
C VAL A 59 -8.30 11.56 -0.21
N LYS A 60 -7.99 11.81 -1.48
CA LYS A 60 -8.87 12.56 -2.38
C LYS A 60 -10.22 11.88 -2.55
N LEU A 61 -10.24 10.56 -2.73
CA LEU A 61 -11.47 9.78 -2.84
C LEU A 61 -12.34 9.90 -1.58
N MET A 62 -11.72 9.81 -0.39
CA MET A 62 -12.45 9.98 0.88
C MET A 62 -12.98 11.40 1.04
N GLN A 63 -12.19 12.42 0.68
CA GLN A 63 -12.60 13.82 0.73
C GLN A 63 -13.79 14.09 -0.21
N ASP A 64 -13.68 13.66 -1.46
CA ASP A 64 -14.73 13.86 -2.47
C ASP A 64 -16.01 13.12 -2.08
N PHE A 65 -15.90 11.87 -1.63
CA PHE A 65 -17.06 11.09 -1.19
C PHE A 65 -17.77 11.72 0.01
N ASN A 66 -17.00 12.17 1.02
CA ASN A 66 -17.58 12.86 2.17
C ASN A 66 -18.28 14.17 1.79
N GLY A 67 -17.73 14.91 0.83
CA GLY A 67 -18.35 16.14 0.32
C GLY A 67 -19.62 15.92 -0.49
N LEU A 68 -19.78 14.75 -1.12
CA LEU A 68 -20.98 14.41 -1.92
C LEU A 68 -22.19 13.99 -1.08
N LEU A 69 -21.97 13.43 0.11
CA LEU A 69 -23.04 12.89 0.94
C LEU A 69 -23.86 14.01 1.61
N THR A 70 -23.21 14.79 2.46
CA THR A 70 -23.81 15.93 3.16
C THR A 70 -22.71 16.80 3.77
N VAL A 71 -22.94 18.10 3.84
CA VAL A 71 -22.10 19.05 4.59
C VAL A 71 -22.61 19.27 6.01
N ASP A 72 -23.76 18.70 6.37
CA ASP A 72 -24.34 18.75 7.70
C ASP A 72 -23.74 17.65 8.59
N GLU A 73 -23.11 18.05 9.70
CA GLU A 73 -22.39 17.13 10.57
C GLU A 73 -23.35 16.18 11.31
N GLU A 74 -24.57 16.60 11.65
CA GLU A 74 -25.55 15.74 12.33
C GLU A 74 -26.02 14.61 11.41
N GLN A 75 -26.38 14.92 10.16
CA GLN A 75 -26.70 13.93 9.14
C GLN A 75 -25.55 12.96 8.88
N LYS A 76 -24.30 13.47 8.88
CA LYS A 76 -23.11 12.64 8.72
C LYS A 76 -22.91 11.67 9.90
N GLN A 77 -23.09 12.13 11.13
CA GLN A 77 -23.02 11.27 12.32
C GLN A 77 -24.11 10.19 12.29
N PHE A 78 -25.34 10.55 11.90
CA PHE A 78 -26.43 9.59 11.74
C PHE A 78 -26.11 8.54 10.67
N LEU A 79 -25.59 8.97 9.51
CA LEU A 79 -25.18 8.06 8.44
C LEU A 79 -24.10 7.07 8.90
N LEU A 80 -23.12 7.53 9.68
CA LEU A 80 -22.07 6.66 10.23
C LEU A 80 -22.65 5.58 11.14
N GLN A 81 -23.65 5.92 11.97
CA GLN A 81 -24.37 4.93 12.80
C GLN A 81 -25.10 3.90 11.94
N CYS A 82 -25.82 4.35 10.90
CA CYS A 82 -26.51 3.44 9.98
C CYS A 82 -25.54 2.49 9.25
N VAL A 83 -24.38 2.99 8.82
CA VAL A 83 -23.34 2.18 8.15
C VAL A 83 -22.75 1.15 9.11
N GLU A 84 -22.47 1.55 10.35
CA GLU A 84 -21.92 0.65 11.37
C GLU A 84 -22.91 -0.46 11.73
N ASP A 85 -24.18 -0.12 11.94
CA ASP A 85 -25.21 -1.11 12.21
C ASP A 85 -25.45 -2.05 11.03
N HIS A 86 -25.41 -1.53 9.79
CA HIS A 86 -25.43 -2.37 8.60
C HIS A 86 -24.24 -3.34 8.55
N ARG A 87 -23.02 -2.90 8.89
CA ARG A 87 -21.83 -3.77 8.93
C ARG A 87 -21.95 -4.88 9.98
N LYS A 88 -22.52 -4.58 11.14
CA LYS A 88 -22.81 -5.60 12.17
C LYS A 88 -23.83 -6.61 11.68
N GLN A 89 -24.87 -6.16 10.98
CA GLN A 89 -25.91 -7.04 10.42
C GLN A 89 -25.37 -7.90 9.27
N TYR A 90 -24.51 -7.34 8.42
CA TYR A 90 -23.90 -7.97 7.26
C TYR A 90 -22.37 -8.00 7.38
N PRO A 91 -21.82 -8.89 8.22
CA PRO A 91 -20.38 -8.93 8.52
C PRO A 91 -19.54 -9.47 7.34
N ASP A 92 -20.18 -10.10 6.36
CA ASP A 92 -19.52 -10.59 5.16
C ASP A 92 -20.36 -10.32 3.90
N CYS A 93 -19.70 -10.41 2.74
CA CYS A 93 -20.34 -10.20 1.44
C CYS A 93 -20.98 -11.49 0.87
N LYS A 94 -21.28 -12.51 1.70
CA LYS A 94 -21.80 -13.77 1.18
C LYS A 94 -23.27 -13.62 0.81
N LYS A 95 -23.66 -14.26 -0.29
CA LYS A 95 -25.05 -14.30 -0.77
C LYS A 95 -26.03 -14.83 0.28
N ALA A 96 -25.60 -15.76 1.15
CA ALA A 96 -26.42 -16.28 2.24
C ALA A 96 -26.72 -15.21 3.30
N THR A 97 -25.70 -14.45 3.70
CA THR A 97 -25.78 -13.36 4.68
C THR A 97 -26.70 -12.23 4.21
N LEU A 98 -26.61 -11.87 2.92
CA LEU A 98 -27.41 -10.83 2.26
C LEU A 98 -28.87 -11.22 2.01
N LYS A 99 -29.18 -12.52 1.99
CA LYS A 99 -30.53 -13.04 1.71
C LYS A 99 -31.38 -13.28 2.97
N ARG A 100 -30.83 -13.06 4.17
CA ARG A 100 -31.63 -13.14 5.39
C ARG A 100 -32.73 -12.08 5.30
N LYS A 101 -33.99 -12.54 5.27
CA LYS A 101 -35.14 -11.69 5.56
C LYS A 101 -35.15 -11.44 7.07
N PHE A 102 -35.38 -10.20 7.45
CA PHE A 102 -35.69 -9.86 8.84
C PHE A 102 -37.21 -9.83 8.98
N ASP A 103 -37.72 -10.49 10.02
CA ASP A 103 -39.10 -10.39 10.49
C ASP A 103 -39.32 -9.06 11.22
#